data_AF-A0A0D5CJM7-F1
#
_entry.id   AF-A0A0D5CJM7-F1
#
_cell.length_a   1.000
_cell.length_b   1.000
_cell.length_c   1.000
_cell.angle_alpha   90.00
_cell.angle_beta   90.00
_cell.angle_gamma   90.00
#
_symmetry.space_group_name_H-M   'P 1'
#
loop_
_entity.id
_entity.type
_entity.pdbx_description
1 polymer ?
#
loop_
_entity_poly.entity_id
_entity_poly.type
_entity_poly.pdbx_seq_one_letter_code
_entity_poly.pdbx_strand_id
1 'polypeptide(L)'
;MTLIEDARVTAAQRAVEALGLLDGPPEERFDRVTRLARTAFAVPLSTIGLADHDRMWFASCAGAEMSETPISSVFCDTTIREERVLVVEDAQAHPVFRHLPTVAGEPHIRFYAGHPLRDPEGLVIGTFCLYDVEPRGLDAGQLALFAELAEWVQRELVASVEMERAQAVQSALLPAAEVEIPGYEIAAVCVPAQVVGGDFYDYERTASGLRFSIADVMGKGTGAAILTATVRAVLRGIASTADRYGAGVLEDTGLMVTDASRSLDADLDRTGSFVTLQHGHLDQASGLLRYADAGHGLTIVVHADGRVTHLDTSDMPVGIDPDHRWEERHVVLAHGDTFVTFSDGLFDMFGGSSPAFASIGRLVTEAGGVHALIERVRALASAGTPLDDVTVLAVSRA
;
A
#
# COMPACT_ATOMS: atom_id res chain seq x y z
N MET A 1 7.17 -29.69 26.33
CA MET A 1 7.28 -28.34 25.75
C MET A 1 7.83 -27.42 26.80
N THR A 2 9.06 -26.95 26.59
CA THR A 2 9.76 -25.98 27.46
C THR A 2 9.32 -24.55 27.15
N LEU A 3 9.33 -23.63 28.12
CA LEU A 3 8.98 -22.20 27.95
C LEU A 3 9.65 -21.50 26.73
N ILE A 4 10.85 -21.96 26.34
CA ILE A 4 11.60 -21.44 25.18
C ILE A 4 10.98 -21.90 23.84
N GLU A 5 10.44 -23.12 23.80
CA GLU A 5 9.78 -23.69 22.63
C GLU A 5 8.46 -22.98 22.36
N ASP A 6 7.67 -22.71 23.41
CA ASP A 6 6.42 -21.95 23.31
C ASP A 6 6.65 -20.50 22.87
N ALA A 7 7.71 -19.85 23.38
CA ALA A 7 8.08 -18.49 22.96
C ALA A 7 8.50 -18.44 21.49
N ARG A 8 9.21 -19.47 21.01
CA ARG A 8 9.65 -19.56 19.62
C ARG A 8 8.49 -19.84 18.66
N VAL A 9 7.58 -20.74 19.03
CA VAL A 9 6.34 -20.99 18.26
C VAL A 9 5.51 -19.71 18.16
N THR A 10 5.37 -18.98 19.27
CA THR A 10 4.66 -17.69 19.28
C THR A 10 5.34 -16.65 18.39
N ALA A 11 6.68 -16.59 18.38
CA ALA A 11 7.42 -15.66 17.52
C ALA A 11 7.29 -16.03 16.03
N ALA A 12 7.41 -17.32 15.69
CA ALA A 12 7.22 -17.79 14.32
C ALA A 12 5.81 -17.51 13.81
N GLN A 13 4.79 -17.72 14.64
CA GLN A 13 3.40 -17.39 14.30
C GLN A 13 3.23 -15.90 13.98
N ARG A 14 3.75 -15.02 14.84
CA ARG A 14 3.70 -13.56 14.58
C ARG A 14 4.46 -13.17 13.31
N ALA A 15 5.57 -13.84 13.03
CA ALA A 15 6.35 -13.59 11.82
C ALA A 15 5.55 -13.99 10.57
N VAL A 16 4.81 -15.11 10.61
CA VAL A 16 3.92 -15.54 9.52
C VAL A 16 2.76 -14.56 9.33
N GLU A 17 2.11 -14.14 10.42
CA GLU A 17 1.03 -13.13 10.39
C GLU A 17 1.52 -11.79 9.80
N ALA A 18 2.73 -11.37 10.16
CA ALA A 18 3.35 -10.13 9.68
C ALA A 18 3.82 -10.18 8.21
N LEU A 19 3.65 -11.31 7.52
CA LEU A 19 3.82 -11.37 6.07
C LEU A 19 2.58 -10.86 5.32
N GLY A 20 1.41 -10.81 5.97
CA GLY A 20 0.13 -10.41 5.37
C GLY A 20 -0.34 -11.31 4.20
N LEU A 21 0.29 -12.48 4.03
CA LEU A 21 0.00 -13.39 2.91
C LEU A 21 -1.15 -14.36 3.16
N LEU A 22 -1.44 -14.66 4.43
CA LEU A 22 -2.43 -15.68 4.80
C LEU A 22 -3.82 -15.36 4.24
N ASP A 23 -4.51 -16.39 3.75
CA ASP A 23 -5.87 -16.32 3.19
C ASP A 23 -6.03 -15.33 2.00
N GLY A 24 -4.91 -14.90 1.41
CA GLY A 24 -4.87 -14.06 0.21
C GLY A 24 -5.09 -14.82 -1.10
N PRO A 25 -5.34 -14.10 -2.22
CA PRO A 25 -5.41 -14.72 -3.54
C PRO A 25 -4.03 -15.26 -3.97
N PRO A 26 -3.97 -16.22 -4.92
CA PRO A 26 -2.71 -16.70 -5.47
C PRO A 26 -1.87 -15.56 -6.07
N GLU A 27 -0.56 -15.61 -5.84
CA GLU A 27 0.36 -14.59 -6.33
C GLU A 27 1.37 -15.15 -7.34
N GLU A 28 1.45 -14.52 -8.51
CA GLU A 28 2.29 -14.97 -9.62
C GLU A 28 3.79 -15.06 -9.27
N ARG A 29 4.28 -14.24 -8.33
CA ARG A 29 5.67 -14.31 -7.86
C ARG A 29 6.00 -15.65 -7.20
N PHE A 30 5.07 -16.27 -6.47
CA PHE A 30 5.25 -17.59 -5.86
C PHE A 30 4.96 -18.70 -6.86
N ASP A 31 3.89 -18.56 -7.66
CA ASP A 31 3.52 -19.54 -8.70
C ASP A 31 4.61 -19.74 -9.75
N ARG A 32 5.33 -18.68 -10.10
CA ARG A 32 6.46 -18.77 -11.02
C ARG A 32 7.54 -19.70 -10.48
N VAL A 33 7.84 -19.64 -9.18
CA VAL A 33 8.89 -20.48 -8.55
C VAL A 33 8.45 -21.94 -8.49
N THR A 34 7.22 -22.22 -8.04
CA THR A 34 6.71 -23.61 -7.96
C THR A 34 6.57 -24.24 -9.35
N ARG A 35 6.14 -23.48 -10.38
CA ARG A 35 6.14 -23.97 -11.77
C ARG A 35 7.54 -24.26 -12.30
N LEU A 36 8.49 -23.35 -12.07
CA LEU A 36 9.89 -23.56 -12.47
C LEU A 36 10.49 -24.80 -11.80
N ALA A 37 10.19 -25.00 -10.51
CA ALA A 37 10.64 -26.16 -9.76
C ALA A 37 10.09 -27.48 -10.33
N ARG A 38 8.80 -27.53 -10.67
CA ARG A 38 8.23 -28.71 -11.34
C ARG A 38 8.96 -29.04 -12.64
N THR A 39 9.25 -28.03 -13.46
CA THR A 39 9.96 -28.23 -14.72
C THR A 39 11.40 -28.66 -14.50
N ALA A 40 12.14 -27.97 -13.62
CA ALA A 40 13.57 -28.23 -13.40
C ALA A 40 13.83 -29.58 -12.73
N PHE A 41 12.95 -29.99 -11.82
CA PHE A 41 13.08 -31.26 -11.08
C PHE A 41 12.24 -32.39 -11.68
N ALA A 42 11.46 -32.11 -12.73
CA ALA A 42 10.52 -33.04 -13.34
C ALA A 42 9.59 -33.72 -12.31
N VAL A 43 9.04 -32.93 -11.38
CA VAL A 43 8.12 -33.42 -10.34
C VAL A 43 6.68 -33.00 -10.64
N PRO A 44 5.68 -33.85 -10.29
CA PRO A 44 4.27 -33.53 -10.53
C PRO A 44 3.76 -32.38 -9.65
N LEU A 45 4.32 -32.19 -8.46
CA LEU A 45 3.81 -31.23 -7.46
C LEU A 45 4.95 -30.47 -6.78
N SER A 46 4.78 -29.15 -6.63
CA SER A 46 5.65 -28.30 -5.82
C SER A 46 4.81 -27.24 -5.09
N THR A 47 5.17 -26.97 -3.84
CA THR A 47 4.40 -26.06 -2.98
C THR A 47 5.30 -25.07 -2.25
N ILE A 48 4.79 -23.86 -2.04
CA ILE A 48 5.27 -22.93 -1.02
C ILE A 48 4.20 -22.87 0.05
N GLY A 49 4.53 -23.28 1.27
CA GLY A 49 3.60 -23.32 2.39
C GLY A 49 4.12 -22.51 3.58
N LEU A 50 3.21 -21.78 4.23
CA LEU A 50 3.45 -21.05 5.47
C LEU A 50 2.80 -21.81 6.63
N ALA A 51 3.51 -21.91 7.75
CA ALA A 51 3.04 -22.61 8.93
C ALA A 51 2.18 -21.67 9.78
N ASP A 52 0.87 -21.84 9.71
CA ASP A 52 -0.09 -21.00 10.43
C ASP A 52 -0.84 -21.84 11.46
N HIS A 53 -0.51 -21.63 12.74
CA HIS A 53 -1.06 -22.38 13.86
C HIS A 53 -1.02 -23.91 13.65
N ASP A 54 -2.18 -24.54 13.43
CA ASP A 54 -2.36 -25.98 13.22
C ASP A 54 -2.56 -26.37 11.75
N ARG A 55 -2.42 -25.41 10.82
CA ARG A 55 -2.50 -25.61 9.37
C ARG A 55 -1.20 -25.23 8.65
N MET A 56 -1.02 -25.86 7.49
CA MET A 56 -0.10 -25.41 6.46
C MET A 56 -0.94 -24.69 5.42
N TRP A 57 -0.78 -23.38 5.30
CA TRP A 57 -1.43 -22.56 4.28
C TRP A 57 -0.51 -22.46 3.05
N PHE A 58 -1.02 -22.77 1.86
CA PHE A 58 -0.22 -22.80 0.63
C PHE A 58 -0.32 -21.49 -0.14
N ALA A 59 0.73 -20.68 -0.05
CA ALA A 59 0.92 -19.47 -0.86
C ALA A 59 1.00 -19.79 -2.37
N SER A 60 1.48 -20.99 -2.70
CA SER A 60 1.45 -21.52 -4.05
C SER A 60 1.46 -23.04 -4.03
N CYS A 61 0.66 -23.64 -4.92
CA CYS A 61 0.57 -25.09 -5.09
C CYS A 61 0.48 -25.41 -6.59
N ALA A 62 1.62 -25.68 -7.21
CA ALA A 62 1.65 -26.04 -8.61
C ALA A 62 1.47 -27.55 -8.76
N GLY A 63 0.41 -27.99 -9.43
CA GLY A 63 0.14 -29.40 -9.73
C GLY A 63 -1.01 -30.03 -8.96
N ALA A 64 -1.64 -29.28 -8.05
CA ALA A 64 -2.88 -29.65 -7.37
C ALA A 64 -3.68 -28.38 -7.02
N GLU A 65 -5.00 -28.52 -6.86
CA GLU A 65 -5.85 -27.46 -6.31
C GLU A 65 -5.98 -27.69 -4.79
N MET A 66 -5.09 -27.07 -4.03
CA MET A 66 -5.05 -27.18 -2.57
C MET A 66 -4.56 -25.87 -1.97
N SER A 67 -5.35 -25.28 -1.08
CA SER A 67 -5.05 -24.01 -0.40
C SER A 67 -4.52 -24.20 1.02
N GLU A 68 -4.92 -25.27 1.71
CA GLU A 68 -4.45 -25.56 3.06
C GLU A 68 -4.59 -27.04 3.42
N THR A 69 -3.91 -27.45 4.49
CA THR A 69 -4.02 -28.78 5.08
C THR A 69 -3.57 -28.78 6.55
N PRO A 70 -4.07 -29.68 7.42
CA PRO A 70 -3.58 -29.77 8.79
C PRO A 70 -2.07 -30.04 8.83
N ILE A 71 -1.31 -29.21 9.56
CA ILE A 71 0.16 -29.27 9.54
C ILE A 71 0.69 -30.62 10.05
N SER A 72 -0.01 -31.21 11.03
CA SER A 72 0.31 -32.52 11.60
C SER A 72 0.16 -33.69 10.62
N SER A 73 -0.44 -33.47 9.45
CA SER A 73 -0.71 -34.49 8.44
C SER A 73 0.25 -34.46 7.25
N VAL A 74 1.26 -33.59 7.26
CA VAL A 74 2.20 -33.39 6.15
C VAL A 74 3.67 -33.51 6.56
N PHE A 75 4.52 -33.83 5.58
CA PHE A 75 5.98 -33.86 5.72
C PHE A 75 6.56 -32.52 6.19
N CYS A 76 5.91 -31.40 5.83
CA CYS A 76 6.37 -30.05 6.14
C CYS A 76 6.56 -29.81 7.65
N ASP A 77 5.75 -30.42 8.51
CA ASP A 77 5.92 -30.36 9.97
C ASP A 77 7.32 -30.81 10.38
N THR A 78 7.82 -31.90 9.81
CA THR A 78 9.16 -32.40 10.13
C THR A 78 10.25 -31.47 9.60
N THR A 79 10.11 -30.95 8.38
CA THR A 79 11.06 -29.97 7.82
C THR A 79 11.15 -28.70 8.68
N ILE A 80 10.02 -28.22 9.20
CA ILE A 80 9.98 -27.05 10.08
C ILE A 80 10.63 -27.37 11.43
N ARG A 81 10.24 -28.47 12.06
CA ARG A 81 10.73 -28.85 13.39
C ARG A 81 12.22 -29.18 13.40
N GLU A 82 12.73 -29.80 12.35
CA GLU A 82 14.15 -30.14 12.22
C GLU A 82 14.98 -29.00 11.64
N GLU A 83 14.34 -27.97 11.10
CA GLU A 83 14.97 -26.74 10.61
C GLU A 83 16.08 -26.95 9.58
N ARG A 84 15.97 -28.03 8.80
CA ARG A 84 16.96 -28.43 7.81
C ARG A 84 16.27 -28.95 6.56
N VAL A 85 17.02 -28.99 5.46
CA VAL A 85 16.56 -29.66 4.25
C VAL A 85 16.31 -31.13 4.57
N LEU A 86 15.09 -31.59 4.28
CA LEU A 86 14.65 -32.96 4.45
C LEU A 86 14.43 -33.58 3.07
N VAL A 87 15.11 -34.68 2.78
CA VAL A 87 14.92 -35.47 1.56
C VAL A 87 14.48 -36.88 1.97
N VAL A 88 13.31 -37.28 1.50
CA VAL A 88 12.72 -38.61 1.69
C VAL A 88 12.61 -39.23 0.32
N GLU A 89 13.53 -40.15 0.01
CA GLU A 89 13.61 -40.77 -1.31
C GLU A 89 12.44 -41.71 -1.58
N ASP A 90 11.98 -42.43 -0.54
CA ASP A 90 10.80 -43.29 -0.58
C ASP A 90 10.04 -43.27 0.75
N ALA A 91 8.95 -42.50 0.79
CA ALA A 91 8.08 -42.31 1.94
C ALA A 91 7.34 -43.59 2.35
N GLN A 92 7.06 -44.50 1.40
CA GLN A 92 6.39 -45.77 1.71
C GLN A 92 7.33 -46.72 2.47
N ALA A 93 8.63 -46.66 2.19
CA ALA A 93 9.65 -47.39 2.92
C ALA A 93 10.04 -46.72 4.25
N HIS A 94 9.74 -45.43 4.41
CA HIS A 94 10.13 -44.67 5.59
C HIS A 94 9.28 -45.04 6.83
N PRO A 95 9.89 -45.40 7.97
CA PRO A 95 9.14 -45.91 9.13
C PRO A 95 8.18 -44.88 9.74
N VAL A 96 8.50 -43.58 9.62
CA VAL A 96 7.67 -42.48 10.15
C VAL A 96 6.63 -42.01 9.14
N PHE A 97 6.97 -41.91 7.85
CA PHE A 97 6.14 -41.20 6.87
C PHE A 97 5.16 -42.10 6.11
N ARG A 98 5.37 -43.42 6.11
CA ARG A 98 4.47 -44.39 5.43
C ARG A 98 3.02 -44.35 5.91
N HIS A 99 2.77 -43.76 7.08
CA HIS A 99 1.46 -43.64 7.70
C HIS A 99 0.76 -42.31 7.40
N LEU A 100 1.45 -41.36 6.74
CA LEU A 100 0.83 -40.09 6.37
C LEU A 100 -0.32 -40.33 5.36
N PRO A 101 -1.44 -39.60 5.47
CA PRO A 101 -2.60 -39.81 4.60
C PRO A 101 -2.27 -39.74 3.11
N THR A 102 -1.41 -38.80 2.71
CA THR A 102 -0.99 -38.61 1.31
C THR A 102 -0.05 -39.69 0.78
N VAL A 103 0.52 -40.53 1.66
CA VAL A 103 1.38 -41.66 1.32
C VAL A 103 0.58 -42.97 1.30
N ALA A 104 -0.19 -43.20 2.35
CA ALA A 104 -1.00 -44.42 2.50
C ALA A 104 -2.26 -44.41 1.61
N GLY A 105 -2.83 -43.23 1.36
CA GLY A 105 -3.93 -42.98 0.44
C GLY A 105 -3.49 -42.14 -0.76
N GLU A 106 -4.44 -41.74 -1.60
CA GLU A 106 -4.18 -40.84 -2.73
C GLU A 106 -3.54 -39.53 -2.24
N PRO A 107 -2.56 -38.97 -2.96
CA PRO A 107 -2.08 -39.39 -4.28
C PRO A 107 -0.95 -40.44 -4.26
N HIS A 108 -0.69 -41.10 -3.12
CA HIS A 108 0.40 -42.07 -2.93
C HIS A 108 1.80 -41.47 -3.12
N ILE A 109 2.06 -40.35 -2.45
CA ILE A 109 3.36 -39.69 -2.45
C ILE A 109 4.47 -40.67 -2.04
N ARG A 110 5.52 -40.75 -2.86
CA ARG A 110 6.70 -41.57 -2.65
C ARG A 110 7.93 -40.73 -2.38
N PHE A 111 8.08 -39.58 -3.03
CA PHE A 111 9.19 -38.69 -2.76
C PHE A 111 8.73 -37.40 -2.10
N TYR A 112 9.55 -36.90 -1.19
CA TYR A 112 9.45 -35.57 -0.63
C TYR A 112 10.83 -34.92 -0.52
N ALA A 113 10.96 -33.68 -0.97
CA ALA A 113 12.05 -32.81 -0.55
C ALA A 113 11.48 -31.50 -0.03
N GLY A 114 11.86 -31.10 1.18
CA GLY A 114 11.44 -29.87 1.82
C GLY A 114 12.64 -29.01 2.19
N HIS A 115 12.58 -27.73 1.84
CA HIS A 115 13.51 -26.71 2.29
C HIS A 115 12.79 -25.79 3.28
N PRO A 116 13.32 -25.57 4.51
CA PRO A 116 12.72 -24.62 5.42
C PRO A 116 12.87 -23.20 4.85
N LEU A 117 11.81 -22.41 4.97
CA LEU A 117 11.80 -20.98 4.62
C LEU A 117 11.92 -20.17 5.90
N ARG A 118 12.85 -19.22 5.91
CA ARG A 118 13.15 -18.38 7.05
C ARG A 118 12.85 -16.91 6.78
N ASP A 119 12.46 -16.22 7.84
CA ASP A 119 12.39 -14.77 7.86
C ASP A 119 13.80 -14.14 8.02
N PRO A 120 13.94 -12.79 7.96
CA PRO A 120 15.22 -12.11 8.17
C PRO A 120 15.87 -12.35 9.54
N GLU A 121 15.08 -12.71 10.56
CA GLU A 121 15.55 -12.99 11.92
C GLU A 121 15.98 -14.46 12.09
N GLY A 122 15.80 -15.28 11.04
CA GLY A 122 16.18 -16.68 10.98
C GLY A 122 15.12 -17.66 11.52
N LEU A 123 13.93 -17.18 11.88
CA LEU A 123 12.79 -18.01 12.29
C LEU A 123 12.25 -18.78 11.09
N VAL A 124 12.00 -20.08 11.25
CA VAL A 124 11.35 -20.88 10.20
C VAL A 124 9.86 -20.56 10.20
N ILE A 125 9.39 -20.03 9.08
CA ILE A 125 8.02 -19.55 8.86
C ILE A 125 7.23 -20.45 7.90
N GLY A 126 7.91 -21.40 7.24
CA GLY A 126 7.28 -22.25 6.25
C GLY A 126 8.24 -23.19 5.55
N THR A 127 7.80 -23.73 4.42
CA THR A 127 8.56 -24.69 3.61
C THR A 127 8.34 -24.49 2.12
N PHE A 128 9.40 -24.67 1.34
CA PHE A 128 9.31 -24.89 -0.10
C PHE A 128 9.55 -26.37 -0.38
N CYS A 129 8.62 -27.02 -1.09
CA CYS A 129 8.57 -28.47 -1.19
C CYS A 129 8.44 -28.97 -2.63
N LEU A 130 8.98 -30.16 -2.86
CA LEU A 130 8.84 -30.98 -4.06
C LEU A 130 8.24 -32.32 -3.66
N TYR A 131 7.31 -32.83 -4.47
CA TYR A 131 6.66 -34.12 -4.24
C TYR A 131 6.60 -34.94 -5.52
N ASP A 132 6.76 -36.25 -5.38
CA ASP A 132 6.58 -37.18 -6.49
C ASP A 132 5.84 -38.44 -6.03
N VAL A 133 5.14 -39.10 -6.95
CA VAL A 133 4.49 -40.41 -6.74
C VAL A 133 5.42 -41.57 -7.07
N GLU A 134 6.65 -41.27 -7.50
CA GLU A 134 7.73 -42.23 -7.69
C GLU A 134 8.89 -41.95 -6.72
N PRO A 135 9.59 -42.99 -6.22
CA PRO A 135 10.81 -42.79 -5.44
C PRO A 135 11.90 -42.08 -6.24
N ARG A 136 12.60 -41.13 -5.64
CA ARG A 136 13.73 -40.44 -6.30
C ARG A 136 14.74 -39.90 -5.29
N GLY A 137 15.98 -39.70 -5.74
CA GLY A 137 16.99 -38.94 -5.00
C GLY A 137 17.19 -37.55 -5.61
N LEU A 138 17.89 -36.68 -4.89
CA LEU A 138 18.44 -35.44 -5.43
C LEU A 138 19.97 -35.51 -5.39
N ASP A 139 20.62 -35.28 -6.53
CA ASP A 139 22.07 -35.15 -6.56
C ASP A 139 22.53 -33.78 -6.00
N ALA A 140 23.85 -33.59 -5.90
CA ALA A 140 24.42 -32.36 -5.35
C ALA A 140 24.04 -31.10 -6.15
N GLY A 141 23.91 -31.20 -7.48
CA GLY A 141 23.52 -30.08 -8.32
C GLY A 141 22.04 -29.74 -8.17
N GLN A 142 21.18 -30.76 -8.06
CA GLN A 142 19.77 -30.60 -7.77
C GLN A 142 19.52 -30.01 -6.39
N LEU A 143 20.27 -30.44 -5.36
CA LEU A 143 20.21 -29.85 -4.02
C LEU A 143 20.62 -28.37 -4.02
N ALA A 144 21.66 -28.00 -4.77
CA ALA A 144 22.08 -26.61 -4.91
C ALA A 144 21.00 -25.77 -5.59
N LEU A 145 20.44 -26.23 -6.72
CA LEU A 145 19.34 -25.55 -7.39
C LEU A 145 18.10 -25.41 -6.50
N PHE A 146 17.81 -26.44 -5.68
CA PHE A 146 16.66 -26.40 -4.77
C PHE A 146 16.84 -25.33 -3.69
N ALA A 147 18.06 -25.19 -3.16
CA ALA A 147 18.42 -24.12 -2.23
C ALA A 147 18.34 -22.73 -2.91
N GLU A 148 18.82 -22.57 -4.14
CA GLU A 148 18.72 -21.30 -4.88
C GLU A 148 17.26 -20.86 -5.11
N LEU A 149 16.38 -21.80 -5.45
CA LEU A 149 14.95 -21.52 -5.58
C LEU A 149 14.32 -21.19 -4.22
N ALA A 150 14.70 -21.89 -3.15
CA ALA A 150 14.23 -21.56 -1.80
C ALA A 150 14.69 -20.16 -1.37
N GLU A 151 15.93 -19.77 -1.67
CA GLU A 151 16.44 -18.41 -1.43
C GLU A 151 15.69 -17.36 -2.25
N TRP A 152 15.26 -17.69 -3.46
CA TRP A 152 14.36 -16.81 -4.21
C TRP A 152 13.03 -16.65 -3.49
N VAL A 153 12.35 -17.73 -3.07
CA VAL A 153 11.10 -17.64 -2.29
C VAL A 153 11.29 -16.79 -1.03
N GLN A 154 12.37 -16.99 -0.27
CA GLN A 154 12.65 -16.20 0.93
C GLN A 154 12.78 -14.70 0.61
N ARG A 155 13.45 -14.33 -0.48
CA ARG A 155 13.55 -12.91 -0.90
C ARG A 155 12.19 -12.30 -1.22
N GLU A 156 11.30 -13.05 -1.87
CA GLU A 156 9.93 -12.60 -2.15
C GLU A 156 9.10 -12.43 -0.86
N LEU A 157 9.30 -13.31 0.13
CA LEU A 157 8.68 -13.18 1.46
C LEU A 157 9.16 -11.92 2.19
N VAL A 158 10.47 -11.66 2.22
CA VAL A 158 11.06 -10.46 2.87
C VAL A 158 10.58 -9.17 2.23
N ALA A 159 10.56 -9.11 0.89
CA ALA A 159 10.09 -7.94 0.16
C ALA A 159 8.64 -7.57 0.52
N SER A 160 7.80 -8.55 0.86
CA SER A 160 6.42 -8.33 1.31
C SER A 160 6.40 -7.61 2.66
N VAL A 161 7.15 -8.10 3.64
CA VAL A 161 7.21 -7.51 5.00
C VAL A 161 7.71 -6.07 4.97
N GLU A 162 8.78 -5.81 4.21
CA GLU A 162 9.34 -4.46 4.11
C GLU A 162 8.34 -3.47 3.51
N MET A 163 7.58 -3.92 2.51
CA MET A 163 6.60 -3.10 1.84
C MET A 163 5.35 -2.85 2.72
N GLU A 164 4.88 -3.86 3.44
CA GLU A 164 3.78 -3.71 4.41
C GLU A 164 4.16 -2.75 5.55
N ARG A 165 5.40 -2.84 6.04
CA ARG A 165 5.92 -1.88 7.02
C ARG A 165 5.95 -0.46 6.44
N ALA A 166 6.38 -0.31 5.19
CA ALA A 166 6.38 0.99 4.51
C ALA A 166 4.95 1.56 4.38
N GLN A 167 3.97 0.72 4.01
CA GLN A 167 2.56 1.09 3.97
C GLN A 167 2.02 1.51 5.32
N ALA A 168 2.33 0.74 6.38
CA ALA A 168 1.91 1.06 7.73
C ALA A 168 2.47 2.42 8.19
N VAL A 169 3.75 2.69 7.90
CA VAL A 169 4.37 3.98 8.19
C VAL A 169 3.68 5.10 7.41
N GLN A 170 3.52 4.96 6.09
CA GLN A 170 2.89 6.00 5.25
C GLN A 170 1.44 6.28 5.69
N SER A 171 0.67 5.24 5.98
CA SER A 171 -0.71 5.35 6.46
C SER A 171 -0.77 6.08 7.81
N ALA A 172 0.19 5.82 8.70
CA ALA A 172 0.29 6.51 9.99
C ALA A 172 0.76 7.97 9.88
N LEU A 173 1.31 8.40 8.73
CA LEU A 173 1.61 9.80 8.47
C LEU A 173 0.36 10.59 8.06
N LEU A 174 -0.68 9.94 7.52
CA LEU A 174 -1.93 10.64 7.18
C LEU A 174 -2.64 11.12 8.47
N PRO A 175 -3.43 12.21 8.40
CA PRO A 175 -4.24 12.66 9.53
C PRO A 175 -5.13 11.54 10.09
N ALA A 176 -4.89 11.17 11.35
CA ALA A 176 -5.63 10.09 12.03
C ALA A 176 -6.88 10.57 12.79
N ALA A 177 -6.99 11.89 13.04
CA ALA A 177 -8.09 12.48 13.79
C ALA A 177 -8.92 13.36 12.87
N GLU A 178 -10.25 13.18 12.92
CA GLU A 178 -11.18 14.13 12.32
C GLU A 178 -10.96 15.52 12.93
N VAL A 179 -10.89 16.53 12.07
CA VAL A 179 -10.78 17.92 12.51
C VAL A 179 -12.17 18.53 12.53
N GLU A 180 -12.66 18.86 13.72
CA GLU A 180 -13.92 19.56 13.88
C GLU A 180 -13.75 21.05 13.60
N ILE A 181 -14.44 21.57 12.59
CA ILE A 181 -14.57 23.01 12.30
C ILE A 181 -16.07 23.34 12.30
N PRO A 182 -16.60 24.07 13.30
CA PRO A 182 -18.03 24.35 13.37
C PRO A 182 -18.58 25.01 12.11
N GLY A 183 -19.63 24.43 11.55
CA GLY A 183 -20.25 24.86 10.28
C GLY A 183 -19.66 24.20 9.03
N TYR A 184 -18.71 23.27 9.19
CA TYR A 184 -18.08 22.57 8.09
C TYR A 184 -18.01 21.06 8.34
N GLU A 185 -18.20 20.30 7.27
CA GLU A 185 -17.87 18.88 7.22
C GLU A 185 -16.61 18.69 6.37
N ILE A 186 -15.67 17.88 6.87
CA ILE A 186 -14.37 17.64 6.23
C ILE A 186 -14.16 16.14 6.17
N ALA A 187 -13.84 15.61 5.00
CA ALA A 187 -13.47 14.22 4.86
C ALA A 187 -12.41 14.07 3.77
N ALA A 188 -11.52 13.10 3.93
CA ALA A 188 -10.50 12.80 2.95
C ALA A 188 -10.19 11.31 2.90
N VAL A 189 -9.64 10.87 1.77
CA VAL A 189 -9.16 9.50 1.55
C VAL A 189 -7.95 9.52 0.65
N CYS A 190 -7.07 8.55 0.86
CA CYS A 190 -5.95 8.21 0.00
C CYS A 190 -5.99 6.69 -0.16
N VAL A 191 -6.18 6.22 -1.39
CA VAL A 191 -6.17 4.80 -1.74
C VAL A 191 -5.01 4.58 -2.72
N PRO A 192 -3.89 3.99 -2.28
CA PRO A 192 -2.75 3.81 -3.15
C PRO A 192 -3.01 2.72 -4.20
N ALA A 193 -2.47 2.89 -5.41
CA ALA A 193 -2.51 1.89 -6.49
C ALA A 193 -1.51 0.75 -6.28
N GLN A 194 -0.46 1.01 -5.50
CA GLN A 194 0.50 0.01 -5.04
C GLN A 194 0.45 -0.08 -3.51
N VAL A 195 1.37 -0.84 -2.92
CA VAL A 195 1.44 -0.99 -1.46
C VAL A 195 1.74 0.36 -0.78
N VAL A 196 2.50 1.24 -1.43
CA VAL A 196 2.72 2.64 -1.05
C VAL A 196 2.50 3.57 -2.25
N GLY A 197 2.04 4.79 -1.99
CA GLY A 197 1.68 5.78 -3.01
C GLY A 197 2.60 7.01 -3.07
N GLY A 198 2.53 7.76 -4.16
CA GLY A 198 3.06 9.13 -4.30
C GLY A 198 2.13 10.20 -3.74
N ASP A 199 0.84 9.89 -3.64
CA ASP A 199 -0.16 10.80 -3.10
C ASP A 199 -0.11 10.96 -1.57
N PHE A 200 -0.49 12.14 -1.08
CA PHE A 200 -0.95 12.32 0.28
C PHE A 200 -1.96 13.46 0.42
N TYR A 201 -2.67 13.45 1.54
CA TYR A 201 -3.35 14.62 2.05
C TYR A 201 -2.92 14.91 3.48
N ASP A 202 -3.09 16.17 3.88
CA ASP A 202 -2.90 16.63 5.25
C ASP A 202 -3.92 17.72 5.57
N TYR A 203 -4.36 17.79 6.81
CA TYR A 203 -5.19 18.88 7.29
C TYR A 203 -5.03 19.08 8.79
N GLU A 204 -5.18 20.32 9.23
CA GLU A 204 -5.07 20.70 10.62
C GLU A 204 -5.94 21.92 10.96
N ARG A 205 -6.35 21.98 12.23
CA ARG A 205 -7.06 23.14 12.76
C ARG A 205 -6.08 24.28 13.02
N THR A 206 -6.43 25.47 12.52
CA THR A 206 -5.74 26.72 12.82
C THR A 206 -6.59 27.60 13.74
N ALA A 207 -6.05 28.75 14.16
CA ALA A 207 -6.80 29.71 14.97
C ALA A 207 -8.05 30.28 14.24
N SER A 208 -7.98 30.40 12.92
CA SER A 208 -9.02 30.99 12.07
C SER A 208 -9.89 29.98 11.33
N GLY A 209 -9.47 28.72 11.23
CA GLY A 209 -10.26 27.66 10.61
C GLY A 209 -9.44 26.43 10.26
N LEU A 210 -9.35 26.07 8.98
CA LEU A 210 -8.71 24.83 8.51
C LEU A 210 -7.55 25.14 7.58
N ARG A 211 -6.38 24.52 7.80
CA ARG A 211 -5.32 24.43 6.79
C ARG A 211 -5.31 23.02 6.21
N PHE A 212 -5.11 22.89 4.91
CA PHE A 212 -5.06 21.59 4.25
C PHE A 212 -4.05 21.56 3.10
N SER A 213 -3.67 20.35 2.70
CA SER A 213 -2.81 20.08 1.55
C SER A 213 -3.21 18.76 0.92
N ILE A 214 -3.19 18.70 -0.40
CA ILE A 214 -3.14 17.45 -1.16
C ILE A 214 -2.00 17.57 -2.14
N ALA A 215 -1.18 16.54 -2.25
CA ALA A 215 -0.08 16.53 -3.20
C ALA A 215 0.10 15.16 -3.81
N ASP A 216 0.58 15.17 -5.04
CA ASP A 216 0.92 14.02 -5.86
C ASP A 216 2.37 14.16 -6.30
N VAL A 217 3.20 13.22 -5.86
CA VAL A 217 4.60 13.13 -6.23
C VAL A 217 4.75 12.26 -7.48
N MET A 218 5.40 12.80 -8.50
CA MET A 218 5.67 12.10 -9.75
C MET A 218 6.23 10.68 -9.51
N GLY A 219 5.54 9.70 -10.09
CA GLY A 219 5.91 8.29 -10.02
C GLY A 219 5.05 7.53 -9.02
N LYS A 220 5.44 6.30 -8.69
CA LYS A 220 4.71 5.46 -7.74
C LYS A 220 5.62 4.49 -7.01
N GLY A 221 5.11 3.91 -5.92
CA GLY A 221 5.85 2.98 -5.09
C GLY A 221 6.84 3.70 -4.16
N THR A 222 7.89 3.00 -3.74
CA THR A 222 8.73 3.41 -2.59
C THR A 222 9.47 4.74 -2.78
N GLY A 223 9.97 5.02 -3.99
CA GLY A 223 10.66 6.27 -4.29
C GLY A 223 9.74 7.49 -4.14
N ALA A 224 8.53 7.41 -4.69
CA ALA A 224 7.52 8.44 -4.55
C ALA A 224 7.11 8.60 -3.08
N ALA A 225 6.83 7.51 -2.37
CA ALA A 225 6.45 7.53 -0.96
C ALA A 225 7.48 8.20 -0.03
N ILE A 226 8.78 8.05 -0.29
CA ILE A 226 9.86 8.73 0.46
C ILE A 226 9.79 10.25 0.23
N LEU A 227 9.61 10.66 -1.03
CA LEU A 227 9.46 12.08 -1.39
C LEU A 227 8.17 12.65 -0.79
N THR A 228 7.06 11.93 -0.82
CA THR A 228 5.78 12.29 -0.19
C THR A 228 5.96 12.62 1.29
N ALA A 229 6.68 11.77 2.03
CA ALA A 229 6.98 11.99 3.45
C ALA A 229 7.82 13.27 3.66
N THR A 230 8.79 13.52 2.78
CA THR A 230 9.64 14.73 2.80
C THR A 230 8.83 15.99 2.52
N VAL A 231 8.00 15.99 1.47
CA VAL A 231 7.12 17.12 1.10
C VAL A 231 6.19 17.47 2.24
N ARG A 232 5.52 16.47 2.82
CA ARG A 232 4.63 16.66 3.97
C ARG A 232 5.37 17.25 5.17
N ALA A 233 6.57 16.74 5.48
CA ALA A 233 7.37 17.25 6.60
C ALA A 233 7.79 18.71 6.40
N VAL A 234 8.17 19.10 5.17
CA VAL A 234 8.49 20.48 4.81
C VAL A 234 7.28 21.39 4.99
N LEU A 235 6.12 21.01 4.45
CA LEU A 235 4.89 21.80 4.56
C LEU A 235 4.47 21.98 6.03
N ARG A 236 4.47 20.92 6.82
CA ARG A 236 4.21 21.00 8.28
C ARG A 236 5.24 21.87 9.00
N GLY A 237 6.51 21.79 8.62
CA GLY A 237 7.58 22.61 9.19
C GLY A 237 7.33 24.11 8.98
N ILE A 238 6.98 24.49 7.75
CA ILE A 238 6.64 25.87 7.37
C ILE A 238 5.37 26.33 8.11
N ALA A 239 4.31 25.52 8.07
CA ALA A 239 3.05 25.77 8.76
C ALA A 239 3.23 25.98 10.27
N SER A 240 3.99 25.11 10.95
CA SER A 240 4.27 25.24 12.38
C SER A 240 5.06 26.51 12.73
N THR A 241 5.85 27.02 11.78
CA THR A 241 6.61 28.25 11.94
C THR A 241 5.68 29.46 11.77
N ALA A 242 4.78 29.41 10.79
CA ALA A 242 3.73 30.41 10.61
C ALA A 242 2.93 30.64 11.88
N ASP A 243 2.47 29.55 12.49
CA ASP A 243 1.60 29.59 13.67
C ASP A 243 2.31 30.17 14.91
N ARG A 244 3.63 29.97 15.03
CA ARG A 244 4.42 30.50 16.17
C ARG A 244 4.65 32.02 16.12
N TYR A 245 4.82 32.59 14.93
CA TYR A 245 5.25 33.99 14.78
C TYR A 245 4.11 34.98 14.50
N GLY A 246 2.87 34.48 14.33
CA GLY A 246 1.66 35.31 14.29
C GLY A 246 1.32 35.85 12.90
N ALA A 247 0.01 35.91 12.65
CA ALA A 247 -0.66 36.23 11.38
C ALA A 247 -0.16 37.53 10.73
N GLY A 248 0.28 37.41 9.47
CA GLY A 248 0.50 38.59 8.62
C GLY A 248 1.43 38.36 7.43
N VAL A 249 2.39 37.43 7.53
CA VAL A 249 3.33 37.14 6.43
C VAL A 249 3.36 35.66 6.04
N LEU A 250 3.13 34.73 6.98
CA LEU A 250 3.19 33.29 6.74
C LEU A 250 1.80 32.62 6.64
N GLU A 251 0.72 33.39 6.54
CA GLU A 251 -0.61 32.86 6.18
C GLU A 251 -0.90 32.91 4.66
N ASP A 252 -0.02 33.56 3.89
CA ASP A 252 -0.13 33.60 2.43
C ASP A 252 0.19 32.21 1.87
N THR A 253 -0.82 31.57 1.30
CA THR A 253 -0.72 30.20 0.79
C THR A 253 0.28 30.09 -0.37
N GLY A 254 0.39 31.12 -1.21
CA GLY A 254 1.37 31.17 -2.31
C GLY A 254 2.81 31.28 -1.82
N LEU A 255 3.05 32.07 -0.78
CA LEU A 255 4.37 32.18 -0.14
C LEU A 255 4.77 30.87 0.54
N MET A 256 3.84 30.20 1.23
CA MET A 256 4.10 28.90 1.86
C MET A 256 4.54 27.84 0.83
N VAL A 257 3.83 27.76 -0.30
CA VAL A 257 4.21 26.85 -1.40
C VAL A 257 5.55 27.25 -2.01
N THR A 258 5.81 28.54 -2.19
CA THR A 258 7.09 29.05 -2.70
C THR A 258 8.26 28.68 -1.78
N ASP A 259 8.09 28.81 -0.46
CA ASP A 259 9.12 28.44 0.51
C ASP A 259 9.31 26.93 0.62
N ALA A 260 8.23 26.15 0.44
CA ALA A 260 8.31 24.70 0.34
C ALA A 260 9.10 24.29 -0.91
N SER A 261 8.84 24.91 -2.06
CA SER A 261 9.57 24.68 -3.30
C SER A 261 11.07 24.89 -3.13
N ARG A 262 11.50 26.03 -2.55
CA ARG A 262 12.92 26.29 -2.26
C ARG A 262 13.55 25.27 -1.32
N SER A 263 12.78 24.75 -0.37
CA SER A 263 13.28 23.74 0.58
C SER A 263 13.44 22.37 -0.06
N LEU A 264 12.62 22.07 -1.08
CA LEU A 264 12.57 20.78 -1.78
C LEU A 264 13.43 20.74 -3.04
N ASP A 265 13.82 21.90 -3.60
CA ASP A 265 14.50 22.05 -4.89
C ASP A 265 15.67 21.08 -5.08
N ALA A 266 16.63 21.08 -4.14
CA ALA A 266 17.81 20.23 -4.25
C ALA A 266 17.51 18.73 -4.17
N ASP A 267 16.44 18.32 -3.47
CA ASP A 267 16.03 16.92 -3.41
C ASP A 267 15.33 16.51 -4.72
N LEU A 268 14.41 17.33 -5.20
CA LEU A 268 13.65 17.10 -6.43
C LEU A 268 14.51 17.15 -7.70
N ASP A 269 15.47 18.07 -7.79
CA ASP A 269 16.44 18.14 -8.89
C ASP A 269 17.29 16.86 -8.96
N ARG A 270 17.82 16.39 -7.81
CA ARG A 270 18.65 15.18 -7.74
C ARG A 270 17.89 13.91 -8.11
N THR A 271 16.60 13.84 -7.79
CA THR A 271 15.76 12.69 -8.14
C THR A 271 15.09 12.83 -9.50
N GLY A 272 15.24 13.99 -10.16
CA GLY A 272 14.54 14.31 -11.40
C GLY A 272 13.01 14.23 -11.24
N SER A 273 12.50 14.61 -10.07
CA SER A 273 11.09 14.48 -9.70
C SER A 273 10.42 15.83 -9.56
N PHE A 274 9.09 15.86 -9.69
CA PHE A 274 8.28 17.02 -9.39
C PHE A 274 7.06 16.61 -8.57
N VAL A 275 6.38 17.60 -7.99
CA VAL A 275 5.21 17.39 -7.13
C VAL A 275 4.12 18.36 -7.54
N THR A 276 2.92 17.85 -7.81
CA THR A 276 1.73 18.71 -7.89
C THR A 276 1.15 18.87 -6.49
N LEU A 277 0.71 20.09 -6.14
CA LEU A 277 0.27 20.40 -4.78
C LEU A 277 -0.87 21.40 -4.80
N GLN A 278 -1.94 21.12 -4.06
CA GLN A 278 -2.96 22.10 -3.72
C GLN A 278 -2.87 22.37 -2.22
N HIS A 279 -2.50 23.59 -1.84
CA HIS A 279 -2.39 24.03 -0.46
C HIS A 279 -3.44 25.10 -0.15
N GLY A 280 -4.16 24.98 0.96
CA GLY A 280 -5.26 25.91 1.26
C GLY A 280 -5.45 26.24 2.72
N HIS A 281 -6.06 27.39 2.96
CA HIS A 281 -6.49 27.88 4.26
C HIS A 281 -7.92 28.43 4.17
N LEU A 282 -8.83 27.81 4.93
CA LEU A 282 -10.22 28.21 5.07
C LEU A 282 -10.41 29.00 6.36
N ASP A 283 -10.92 30.22 6.24
CA ASP A 283 -11.43 31.01 7.36
C ASP A 283 -12.85 30.55 7.72
N GLN A 284 -13.03 30.09 8.96
CA GLN A 284 -14.27 29.52 9.46
C GLN A 284 -15.42 30.55 9.48
N ALA A 285 -15.12 31.81 9.82
CA ALA A 285 -16.16 32.81 10.04
C ALA A 285 -16.78 33.30 8.74
N SER A 286 -15.94 33.60 7.75
CA SER A 286 -16.35 34.14 6.46
C SER A 286 -16.65 33.06 5.42
N GLY A 287 -16.00 31.90 5.52
CA GLY A 287 -15.94 30.89 4.46
C GLY A 287 -15.05 31.27 3.29
N LEU A 288 -14.19 32.27 3.46
CA LEU A 288 -13.11 32.57 2.52
C LEU A 288 -12.08 31.43 2.57
N LEU A 289 -11.92 30.73 1.45
CA LEU A 289 -10.88 29.74 1.23
C LEU A 289 -9.82 30.36 0.34
N ARG A 290 -8.63 30.56 0.90
CA ARG A 290 -7.41 30.98 0.20
C ARG A 290 -6.61 29.74 -0.18
N TYR A 291 -6.03 29.71 -1.36
CA TYR A 291 -5.27 28.55 -1.82
C TYR A 291 -4.19 28.92 -2.83
N ALA A 292 -3.16 28.07 -2.89
CA ALA A 292 -2.17 28.06 -3.94
C ALA A 292 -2.21 26.69 -4.63
N ASP A 293 -2.19 26.71 -5.95
CA ASP A 293 -2.22 25.52 -6.80
C ASP A 293 -0.87 25.42 -7.53
N ALA A 294 -0.06 24.43 -7.18
CA ALA A 294 1.21 24.14 -7.82
C ALA A 294 1.06 23.05 -8.87
N GLY A 295 0.41 23.41 -9.98
CA GLY A 295 0.21 22.51 -11.13
C GLY A 295 -0.66 21.29 -10.83
N HIS A 296 -1.45 21.33 -9.74
CA HIS A 296 -2.40 20.27 -9.39
C HIS A 296 -3.62 20.35 -10.30
N GLY A 297 -4.28 21.50 -10.42
CA GLY A 297 -5.34 21.74 -11.41
C GLY A 297 -6.59 20.85 -11.29
N LEU A 298 -6.67 19.98 -10.28
CA LEU A 298 -7.72 18.99 -10.08
C LEU A 298 -8.61 19.37 -8.88
N THR A 299 -9.17 20.57 -8.97
CA THR A 299 -9.99 21.14 -7.90
C THR A 299 -11.30 21.71 -8.43
N ILE A 300 -12.42 21.35 -7.80
CA ILE A 300 -13.75 21.87 -8.13
C ILE A 300 -14.47 22.42 -6.91
N VAL A 301 -15.41 23.34 -7.14
CA VAL A 301 -16.44 23.73 -6.19
C VAL A 301 -17.79 23.29 -6.75
N VAL A 302 -18.48 22.45 -6.00
CA VAL A 302 -19.86 22.05 -6.27
C VAL A 302 -20.77 22.95 -5.45
N HIS A 303 -21.53 23.78 -6.14
CA HIS A 303 -22.42 24.77 -5.52
C HIS A 303 -23.70 24.10 -5.03
N ALA A 304 -24.40 24.73 -4.08
CA ALA A 304 -25.66 24.20 -3.52
C ALA A 304 -26.76 23.92 -4.57
N ASP A 305 -26.70 24.59 -5.73
CA ASP A 305 -27.61 24.39 -6.87
C ASP A 305 -27.20 23.24 -7.81
N GLY A 306 -26.10 22.55 -7.51
CA GLY A 306 -25.52 21.47 -8.31
C GLY A 306 -24.62 21.96 -9.45
N ARG A 307 -24.41 23.26 -9.62
CA ARG A 307 -23.45 23.81 -10.58
C ARG A 307 -22.03 23.44 -10.14
N VAL A 308 -21.16 23.14 -11.11
CA VAL A 308 -19.75 22.84 -10.87
C VAL A 308 -18.88 23.98 -11.40
N THR A 309 -17.96 24.48 -10.57
CA THR A 309 -16.90 25.39 -10.99
C THR A 309 -15.57 24.68 -10.85
N HIS A 310 -14.84 24.51 -11.95
CA HIS A 310 -13.46 24.06 -11.94
C HIS A 310 -12.53 25.23 -11.61
N LEU A 311 -11.63 25.03 -10.65
CA LEU A 311 -10.60 25.98 -10.28
C LEU A 311 -9.33 25.65 -11.06
N ASP A 312 -9.24 26.19 -12.28
CA ASP A 312 -8.13 25.92 -13.19
C ASP A 312 -6.82 26.61 -12.74
N THR A 313 -5.67 26.11 -13.20
CA THR A 313 -4.36 26.69 -12.90
C THR A 313 -3.43 26.69 -14.12
N SER A 314 -2.60 27.73 -14.18
CA SER A 314 -1.46 27.82 -15.11
C SER A 314 -0.12 27.80 -14.37
N ASP A 315 -0.13 27.58 -13.05
CA ASP A 315 1.06 27.49 -12.23
C ASP A 315 1.79 26.17 -12.44
N MET A 316 3.11 26.19 -12.27
CA MET A 316 3.95 25.00 -12.47
C MET A 316 3.91 24.07 -11.26
N PRO A 317 4.12 22.76 -11.45
CA PRO A 317 4.45 21.86 -10.36
C PRO A 317 5.75 22.25 -9.64
N VAL A 318 5.84 21.93 -8.36
CA VAL A 318 7.05 22.12 -7.57
C VAL A 318 8.16 21.20 -8.11
N GLY A 319 9.37 21.74 -8.31
CA GLY A 319 10.52 21.02 -8.86
C GLY A 319 10.73 21.14 -10.37
N ILE A 320 9.83 21.84 -11.10
CA ILE A 320 10.01 22.10 -12.55
C ILE A 320 10.83 23.37 -12.82
N ASP A 321 10.52 24.45 -12.11
CA ASP A 321 11.24 25.72 -12.20
C ASP A 321 11.51 26.27 -10.77
N PRO A 322 12.78 26.33 -10.33
CA PRO A 322 13.13 26.79 -8.98
C PRO A 322 12.84 28.27 -8.73
N ASP A 323 12.74 29.07 -9.80
CA ASP A 323 12.48 30.51 -9.72
C ASP A 323 10.98 30.83 -9.78
N HIS A 324 10.13 29.84 -10.09
CA HIS A 324 8.67 30.03 -10.11
C HIS A 324 8.16 30.40 -8.72
N ARG A 325 7.15 31.26 -8.69
CA ARG A 325 6.48 31.71 -7.47
C ARG A 325 4.99 31.50 -7.63
N TRP A 326 4.38 30.95 -6.60
CA TRP A 326 2.95 30.66 -6.59
C TRP A 326 2.19 31.84 -6.02
N GLU A 327 1.07 32.19 -6.66
CA GLU A 327 0.19 33.25 -6.22
C GLU A 327 -0.97 32.69 -5.39
N GLU A 328 -1.34 33.40 -4.32
CA GLU A 328 -2.56 33.09 -3.58
C GLU A 328 -3.80 33.45 -4.39
N ARG A 329 -4.71 32.49 -4.50
CA ARG A 329 -6.05 32.63 -5.08
C ARG A 329 -7.09 32.41 -4.00
N HIS A 330 -8.34 32.75 -4.29
CA HIS A 330 -9.41 32.61 -3.32
C HIS A 330 -10.76 32.25 -3.94
N VAL A 331 -11.58 31.58 -3.14
CA VAL A 331 -13.00 31.35 -3.38
C VAL A 331 -13.75 31.53 -2.06
N VAL A 332 -15.02 31.96 -2.12
CA VAL A 332 -15.89 32.03 -0.94
C VAL A 332 -16.88 30.89 -1.04
N LEU A 333 -16.88 29.99 -0.06
CA LEU A 333 -17.85 28.91 0.02
C LEU A 333 -19.14 29.43 0.63
N ALA A 334 -20.24 29.44 -0.12
CA ALA A 334 -21.57 29.70 0.41
C ALA A 334 -22.10 28.48 1.19
N HIS A 335 -23.16 28.67 1.96
CA HIS A 335 -23.84 27.55 2.62
C HIS A 335 -24.35 26.54 1.58
N GLY A 336 -24.04 25.26 1.78
CA GLY A 336 -24.30 24.16 0.85
C GLY A 336 -23.21 23.93 -0.21
N ASP A 337 -22.22 24.82 -0.33
CA ASP A 337 -21.11 24.60 -1.27
C ASP A 337 -20.13 23.57 -0.73
N THR A 338 -19.55 22.79 -1.65
CA THR A 338 -18.53 21.79 -1.35
C THR A 338 -17.31 22.01 -2.22
N PHE A 339 -16.19 22.33 -1.59
CA PHE A 339 -14.87 22.33 -2.21
C PHE A 339 -14.34 20.90 -2.25
N VAL A 340 -13.86 20.44 -3.41
CA VAL A 340 -13.30 19.11 -3.59
C VAL A 340 -12.04 19.20 -4.42
N THR A 341 -10.94 18.66 -3.89
CA THR A 341 -9.66 18.52 -4.59
C THR A 341 -9.28 17.04 -4.61
N PHE A 342 -8.73 16.56 -5.72
CA PHE A 342 -8.53 15.14 -5.95
C PHE A 342 -7.33 14.86 -6.87
N SER A 343 -6.70 13.70 -6.73
CA SER A 343 -5.61 13.27 -7.61
C SER A 343 -6.11 12.83 -8.99
N ASP A 344 -5.16 12.67 -9.93
CA ASP A 344 -5.44 12.22 -11.28
C ASP A 344 -6.03 10.80 -11.32
N GLY A 345 -5.74 9.94 -10.33
CA GLY A 345 -6.35 8.63 -10.20
C GLY A 345 -7.89 8.69 -10.17
N LEU A 346 -8.49 9.66 -9.46
CA LEU A 346 -9.95 9.84 -9.54
C LEU A 346 -10.36 10.42 -10.90
N PHE A 347 -9.62 11.40 -11.41
CA PHE A 347 -9.92 12.07 -12.67
C PHE A 347 -9.96 11.10 -13.86
N ASP A 348 -9.01 10.16 -13.90
CA ASP A 348 -8.86 9.15 -14.94
C ASP A 348 -9.94 8.09 -14.90
N MET A 349 -10.47 7.75 -13.72
CA MET A 349 -11.65 6.89 -13.59
C MET A 349 -12.89 7.49 -14.28
N PHE A 350 -12.93 8.81 -14.46
CA PHE A 350 -13.97 9.53 -15.20
C PHE A 350 -13.53 9.99 -16.59
N GLY A 351 -12.45 9.41 -17.12
CA GLY A 351 -12.01 9.58 -18.50
C GLY A 351 -10.96 10.66 -18.75
N GLY A 352 -10.33 11.21 -17.68
CA GLY A 352 -9.08 11.97 -17.80
C GLY A 352 -9.17 13.24 -18.66
N SER A 353 -10.37 13.85 -18.75
CA SER A 353 -10.63 14.97 -19.64
C SER A 353 -11.64 15.93 -19.03
N SER A 354 -11.81 17.13 -19.60
CA SER A 354 -12.70 18.18 -19.07
C SER A 354 -14.12 17.69 -18.66
N PRO A 355 -14.80 16.75 -19.37
CA PRO A 355 -16.08 16.19 -18.92
C PRO A 355 -16.04 15.43 -17.58
N ALA A 356 -14.87 15.00 -17.12
CA ALA A 356 -14.69 14.31 -15.85
C ALA A 356 -15.06 15.22 -14.67
N PHE A 357 -14.73 16.53 -14.71
CA PHE A 357 -15.09 17.48 -13.65
C PHE A 357 -16.60 17.51 -13.38
N ALA A 358 -17.42 17.52 -14.43
CA ALA A 358 -18.87 17.50 -14.30
C ALA A 358 -19.38 16.15 -13.76
N SER A 359 -18.68 15.05 -14.05
CA SER A 359 -19.03 13.71 -13.58
C SER A 359 -18.69 13.53 -12.10
N ILE A 360 -17.53 14.02 -11.67
CA ILE A 360 -17.14 14.07 -10.26
C ILE A 360 -18.08 15.01 -9.49
N GLY A 361 -18.46 16.15 -10.05
CA GLY A 361 -19.46 17.03 -9.41
C GLY A 361 -20.84 16.39 -9.23
N ARG A 362 -21.26 15.51 -10.15
CA ARG A 362 -22.47 14.67 -9.95
C ARG A 362 -22.27 13.67 -8.82
N LEU A 363 -21.13 13.00 -8.75
CA LEU A 363 -20.79 12.07 -7.66
C LEU A 363 -20.89 12.76 -6.28
N VAL A 364 -20.37 13.99 -6.16
CA VAL A 364 -20.46 14.81 -4.94
C VAL A 364 -21.92 15.10 -4.57
N THR A 365 -22.71 15.60 -5.53
CA THR A 365 -24.13 15.91 -5.32
C THR A 365 -24.94 14.67 -4.91
N GLU A 366 -24.72 13.54 -5.58
CA GLU A 366 -25.43 12.28 -5.34
C GLU A 366 -25.02 11.59 -4.04
N ALA A 367 -23.84 11.89 -3.50
CA ALA A 367 -23.38 11.35 -2.23
C ALA A 367 -24.17 11.92 -1.04
N GLY A 368 -24.62 13.17 -1.13
CA GLY A 368 -25.43 13.82 -0.09
C GLY A 368 -24.65 14.18 1.19
N GLY A 369 -23.32 14.19 1.14
CA GLY A 369 -22.42 14.54 2.24
C GLY A 369 -20.98 14.10 1.97
N VAL A 370 -20.00 14.76 2.59
CA VAL A 370 -18.57 14.50 2.30
C VAL A 370 -18.11 13.13 2.78
N HIS A 371 -18.62 12.64 3.90
CA HIS A 371 -18.28 11.30 4.41
C HIS A 371 -18.82 10.20 3.48
N ALA A 372 -20.05 10.35 3.00
CA ALA A 372 -20.64 9.42 2.02
C ALA A 372 -19.92 9.47 0.67
N LEU A 373 -19.41 10.64 0.27
CA LEU A 373 -18.57 10.79 -0.92
C LEU A 373 -17.30 9.97 -0.78
N ILE A 374 -16.59 10.11 0.34
CA ILE A 374 -15.35 9.37 0.60
C ILE A 374 -15.57 7.86 0.58
N GLU A 375 -16.63 7.35 1.20
CA GLU A 375 -16.94 5.91 1.17
C GLU A 375 -17.23 5.41 -0.25
N ARG A 376 -17.92 6.20 -1.08
CA ARG A 376 -18.15 5.86 -2.49
C ARG A 376 -16.85 5.85 -3.29
N VAL A 377 -15.96 6.84 -3.08
CA VAL A 377 -14.66 6.90 -3.75
C VAL A 377 -13.82 5.68 -3.36
N ARG A 378 -13.78 5.31 -2.07
CA ARG A 378 -13.09 4.10 -1.61
C ARG A 378 -13.63 2.85 -2.29
N ALA A 379 -14.96 2.68 -2.33
CA ALA A 379 -15.59 1.54 -2.99
C ALA A 379 -15.28 1.47 -4.49
N LEU A 380 -15.28 2.63 -5.18
CA LEU A 380 -14.90 2.72 -6.59
C LEU A 380 -13.43 2.33 -6.82
N ALA A 381 -12.53 2.85 -6.00
CA ALA A 381 -11.10 2.55 -6.09
C ALA A 381 -10.80 1.06 -5.80
N SER A 382 -11.50 0.45 -4.84
CA SER A 382 -11.35 -0.97 -4.50
C SER A 382 -12.01 -1.93 -5.49
N ALA A 383 -13.04 -1.49 -6.23
CA ALA A 383 -13.70 -2.30 -7.25
C ALA A 383 -12.88 -2.39 -8.55
N GLY A 384 -12.03 -1.39 -8.80
CA GLY A 384 -11.03 -1.41 -9.86
C GLY A 384 -9.66 -1.85 -9.35
N THR A 385 -8.72 -2.07 -10.27
CA THR A 385 -7.29 -2.00 -9.94
C THR A 385 -6.83 -0.62 -10.44
N PRO A 386 -6.75 0.40 -9.57
CA PRO A 386 -6.37 1.75 -10.01
C PRO A 386 -5.02 1.73 -10.72
N LEU A 387 -4.90 2.47 -11.82
CA LEU A 387 -3.62 2.62 -12.52
C LEU A 387 -2.69 3.58 -11.75
N ASP A 388 -3.30 4.51 -11.01
CA ASP A 388 -2.67 5.51 -10.17
C ASP A 388 -3.39 5.69 -8.81
N ASP A 389 -2.72 6.36 -7.88
CA ASP A 389 -3.23 6.62 -6.54
C ASP A 389 -4.51 7.47 -6.58
N VAL A 390 -5.50 7.13 -5.75
CA VAL A 390 -6.78 7.83 -5.69
C VAL A 390 -6.89 8.57 -4.37
N THR A 391 -6.74 9.89 -4.43
CA THR A 391 -6.79 10.77 -3.26
C THR A 391 -7.85 11.84 -3.45
N VAL A 392 -8.64 12.09 -2.40
CA VAL A 392 -9.69 13.11 -2.39
C VAL A 392 -9.71 13.79 -1.04
N LEU A 393 -9.82 15.12 -1.05
CA LEU A 393 -10.13 15.93 0.12
C LEU A 393 -11.35 16.80 -0.20
N ALA A 394 -12.37 16.72 0.65
CA ALA A 394 -13.62 17.45 0.50
C ALA A 394 -13.93 18.27 1.75
N VAL A 395 -14.33 19.52 1.54
CA VAL A 395 -14.75 20.47 2.58
C VAL A 395 -16.11 21.05 2.18
N SER A 396 -17.14 20.76 2.95
CA SER A 396 -18.50 21.27 2.73
C SER A 396 -18.89 22.27 3.81
N ARG A 397 -19.52 23.38 3.42
CA ARG A 397 -20.07 24.36 4.35
C ARG A 397 -21.54 24.03 4.61
N ALA A 398 -21.87 23.64 5.84
CA ALA A 398 -23.22 23.23 6.26
C ALA A 398 -24.20 24.39 6.36
#